data_AF-A0A8H8SBX3-F1
#
_entry.id   AF-A0A8H8SBX3-F1
#
_cell.length_a   1.000
_cell.length_b   1.000
_cell.length_c   1.000
_cell.angle_alpha   90.00
_cell.angle_beta   90.00
_cell.angle_gamma   90.00
#
_symmetry.space_group_name_H-M   'P 1'
#
loop_
_entity.id
_entity.type
_entity.pdbx_description
1 polymer ?
#
loop_
_entity_poly.entity_id
_entity_poly.type
_entity_poly.pdbx_seq_one_letter_code
_entity_poly.pdbx_strand_id
1 'polypeptide(L)'
;MSKVVNAASDTGSGSGSWFKVAEEGYNPTTKIWGTDTLNTNCGKKSFIVPADLALGSYLVRAEAIALHTANTAGGAQFYMTCFQINLTGSGTATPTGVTFPGAYNASEPGILINIYDNLQSYTIPGPAVFTG
;
A
#
# COMPACT_ATOMS: atom_id res chain seq x y z
N MET A 1 2.29 6.67 -0.10
CA MET A 1 2.52 8.01 0.46
C MET A 1 1.90 9.05 -0.46
N SER A 2 1.56 10.23 0.04
CA SER A 2 1.11 11.35 -0.78
C SER A 2 1.68 12.66 -0.23
N LYS A 3 2.20 13.51 -1.11
CA LYS A 3 2.70 14.84 -0.73
C LYS A 3 1.52 15.78 -0.56
N VAL A 4 1.51 16.55 0.51
CA VAL A 4 0.44 17.48 0.85
C VAL A 4 1.02 18.83 1.28
N VAL A 5 0.20 19.88 1.24
CA VAL A 5 0.62 21.22 1.70
C VAL A 5 0.85 21.20 3.21
N ASN A 6 -0.03 20.57 3.97
CA ASN A 6 0.08 20.43 5.42
C ASN A 6 -0.51 19.10 5.88
N ALA A 7 0.32 18.20 6.39
CA ALA A 7 -0.13 16.87 6.82
C ALA A 7 -1.08 16.91 8.02
N ALA A 8 -1.02 17.95 8.87
CA ALA A 8 -1.85 18.06 10.06
C ALA A 8 -3.33 18.37 9.74
N SER A 9 -3.61 18.97 8.59
CA SER A 9 -4.97 19.41 8.19
C SER A 9 -5.51 18.71 6.96
N ASP A 10 -4.68 17.99 6.20
CA ASP A 10 -5.12 17.29 4.99
C ASP A 10 -5.89 16.02 5.35
N THR A 11 -7.03 15.81 4.68
CA THR A 11 -7.92 14.65 4.91
C THR A 11 -7.49 13.40 4.14
N GLY A 12 -6.52 13.53 3.23
CA GLY A 12 -6.04 12.46 2.35
C GLY A 12 -7.04 12.04 1.26
N SER A 13 -8.21 12.68 1.21
CA SER A 13 -9.30 12.35 0.28
C SER A 13 -9.33 13.32 -0.91
N GLY A 14 -9.47 12.79 -2.13
CA GLY A 14 -9.74 13.59 -3.34
C GLY A 14 -8.64 14.54 -3.84
N SER A 15 -7.60 14.83 -3.04
CA SER A 15 -6.51 15.76 -3.36
C SER A 15 -5.14 15.08 -3.56
N GLY A 16 -4.95 13.86 -3.03
CA GLY A 16 -3.65 13.21 -2.95
C GLY A 16 -3.30 12.34 -4.16
N SER A 17 -2.16 12.64 -4.80
CA SER A 17 -1.45 11.69 -5.68
C SER A 17 -0.76 10.65 -4.78
N TRP A 18 -1.41 9.51 -4.56
CA TRP A 18 -0.88 8.42 -3.75
C TRP A 18 0.05 7.54 -4.58
N PHE A 19 1.32 7.49 -4.20
CA PHE A 19 2.31 6.59 -4.80
C PHE A 19 2.72 5.52 -3.80
N LYS A 20 3.00 4.30 -4.29
CA LYS A 20 3.38 3.17 -3.46
C LYS A 20 4.88 3.22 -3.18
N VAL A 21 5.29 2.95 -1.94
CA VAL A 21 6.72 2.97 -1.53
C VAL A 21 7.19 1.63 -0.97
N ALA A 22 6.28 0.74 -0.65
CA ALA A 22 6.58 -0.61 -0.21
C ALA A 22 5.35 -1.50 -0.45
N GLU A 23 5.60 -2.77 -0.69
CA GLU A 23 4.60 -3.82 -0.71
C GLU A 23 5.21 -5.16 -0.28
N GLU A 24 4.36 -6.06 0.19
CA GLU A 24 4.70 -7.46 0.41
C GLU A 24 3.46 -8.29 0.12
N GLY A 25 3.56 -9.19 -0.85
CA GLY A 25 2.47 -10.05 -1.30
C GLY A 25 2.62 -11.47 -0.78
N TYR A 26 2.32 -12.43 -1.65
CA TYR A 26 2.47 -13.86 -1.37
C TYR A 26 3.71 -14.42 -2.06
N ASN A 27 4.50 -15.19 -1.31
CA ASN A 27 5.63 -15.94 -1.83
C ASN A 27 5.21 -17.41 -2.07
N PRO A 28 5.12 -17.87 -3.34
CA PRO A 28 4.66 -19.22 -3.67
C PRO A 28 5.63 -20.33 -3.26
N THR A 29 6.92 -20.01 -3.05
CA THR A 29 7.95 -20.97 -2.62
C THR A 29 7.84 -21.24 -1.13
N THR A 30 7.74 -20.18 -0.31
CA THR A 30 7.66 -20.31 1.15
C THR A 30 6.23 -20.46 1.68
N LYS A 31 5.22 -20.19 0.83
CA LYS A 31 3.79 -20.15 1.19
C LYS A 31 3.46 -19.09 2.26
N ILE A 32 4.25 -18.02 2.31
CA ILE A 32 4.10 -16.92 3.28
C ILE A 32 3.43 -15.72 2.60
N TRP A 33 2.41 -15.17 3.26
CA TRP A 33 1.80 -13.88 2.92
C TRP A 33 2.45 -12.73 3.70
N GLY A 34 2.37 -11.52 3.17
CA GLY A 34 2.79 -10.33 3.92
C GLY A 34 2.07 -10.18 5.28
N THR A 35 0.84 -10.67 5.41
CA THR A 35 0.13 -10.71 6.70
C THR A 35 0.72 -11.74 7.68
N ASP A 36 1.33 -12.82 7.20
CA ASP A 36 2.05 -13.76 8.04
C ASP A 36 3.33 -13.11 8.58
N THR A 37 4.10 -12.44 7.73
CA THR A 37 5.28 -11.65 8.13
C THR A 37 4.90 -10.58 9.16
N LEU A 38 3.77 -9.88 8.95
CA LEU A 38 3.25 -8.89 9.90
C LEU A 38 2.95 -9.52 11.27
N ASN A 39 2.29 -10.68 11.29
CA ASN A 39 1.99 -11.42 12.52
C ASN A 39 3.25 -11.89 13.25
N THR A 40 4.20 -12.49 12.53
CA THR A 40 5.49 -12.93 13.08
C THR A 40 6.28 -11.76 13.69
N ASN A 41 6.13 -10.56 13.12
CA ASN A 41 6.76 -9.34 13.62
C ASN A 41 5.90 -8.57 14.65
N CYS A 42 4.98 -9.25 15.35
CA CYS A 42 4.12 -8.66 16.38
C CYS A 42 3.30 -7.45 15.89
N GLY A 43 2.76 -7.53 14.66
CA GLY A 43 1.97 -6.47 14.05
C GLY A 43 2.80 -5.30 13.49
N LYS A 44 4.12 -5.45 13.37
CA LYS A 44 5.01 -4.38 12.88
C LYS A 44 5.45 -4.64 11.45
N LYS A 45 5.33 -3.60 10.62
CA LYS A 45 5.90 -3.57 9.27
C LYS A 45 6.81 -2.35 9.14
N SER A 46 8.06 -2.60 8.80
CA SER A 46 9.02 -1.54 8.48
C SER A 46 9.08 -1.33 6.97
N PHE A 47 9.32 -0.08 6.57
CA PHE A 47 9.67 0.28 5.20
C PHE A 47 10.69 1.42 5.23
N ILE A 48 11.38 1.62 4.11
CA ILE A 48 12.34 2.71 3.94
C ILE A 48 11.64 3.81 3.15
N VAL A 49 11.68 5.04 3.65
CA VAL A 49 11.25 6.21 2.90
C VAL A 49 12.29 6.48 1.81
N PRO A 50 11.92 6.52 0.51
CA PRO A 50 12.88 6.84 -0.55
C PRO A 50 13.52 8.21 -0.33
N ALA A 51 14.85 8.26 -0.36
CA ALA A 51 15.64 9.44 0.04
C ALA A 51 15.60 10.56 -1.01
N ASP A 52 15.25 10.22 -2.24
CA ASP A 52 15.14 11.12 -3.38
C ASP A 52 13.83 11.89 -3.40
N LEU A 53 12.84 11.57 -2.54
CA LEU A 53 11.57 12.29 -2.46
C LEU A 53 11.75 13.77 -2.09
N ALA A 54 10.99 14.62 -2.76
CA ALA A 54 10.94 16.05 -2.48
C ALA A 54 10.55 16.33 -1.02
N LEU A 55 11.25 17.24 -0.34
CA LEU A 55 11.03 17.53 1.08
C LEU A 55 9.64 18.11 1.39
N GLY A 56 9.21 18.01 2.66
CA GLY A 56 7.98 18.63 3.15
C GLY A 56 6.97 17.66 3.74
N SER A 57 5.70 18.07 3.81
CA SER A 57 4.62 17.32 4.45
C SER A 57 4.09 16.16 3.59
N TYR A 58 3.93 14.99 4.21
CA TYR A 58 3.39 13.79 3.57
C TYR A 58 2.37 13.08 4.47
N LEU A 59 1.40 12.45 3.82
CA LEU A 59 0.58 11.40 4.40
C LEU A 59 1.15 10.03 4.03
N VAL A 60 1.20 9.12 5.01
CA VAL A 60 1.54 7.71 4.84
C VAL A 60 0.27 6.92 5.05
N ARG A 61 -0.12 6.09 4.08
CA ARG A 61 -1.22 5.14 4.18
C ARG A 61 -0.62 3.75 4.24
N ALA A 62 -0.68 3.11 5.41
CA ALA A 62 -0.38 1.70 5.58
C ALA A 62 -1.68 0.90 5.41
N GLU A 63 -1.60 -0.26 4.78
CA GLU A 63 -2.77 -1.09 4.52
C GLU A 63 -2.41 -2.57 4.57
N ALA A 64 -3.27 -3.36 5.22
CA ALA A 64 -3.32 -4.81 5.08
C ALA A 64 -4.63 -5.20 4.40
N ILE A 65 -4.58 -6.18 3.49
CA ILE A 65 -5.76 -6.69 2.78
C ILE A 65 -5.95 -8.14 3.21
N ALA A 66 -7.06 -8.44 3.88
CA ALA A 66 -7.42 -9.81 4.24
C ALA A 66 -8.24 -10.44 3.11
N LEU A 67 -7.78 -11.61 2.65
CA LEU A 67 -8.29 -12.29 1.46
C LEU A 67 -9.04 -13.59 1.73
N HIS A 68 -9.29 -13.93 3.01
CA HIS A 68 -9.93 -15.20 3.39
C HIS A 68 -11.35 -15.36 2.84
N THR A 69 -12.02 -14.27 2.46
CA THR A 69 -13.34 -14.30 1.78
C THR A 69 -13.30 -13.72 0.36
N ALA A 70 -12.10 -13.46 -0.19
CA ALA A 70 -11.90 -12.77 -1.46
C ALA A 70 -12.24 -13.58 -2.71
N ASN A 71 -12.69 -14.84 -2.56
CA ASN A 71 -13.15 -15.66 -3.68
C ASN A 71 -14.51 -15.20 -4.26
N THR A 72 -15.15 -14.21 -3.63
CA THR A 72 -16.38 -13.58 -4.10
C THR A 72 -16.20 -12.06 -4.19
N ALA A 73 -16.89 -11.44 -5.15
CA ALA A 73 -16.81 -9.99 -5.34
C ALA A 73 -17.28 -9.25 -4.07
N GLY A 74 -16.48 -8.30 -3.59
CA GLY A 74 -16.72 -7.60 -2.32
C GLY A 74 -16.25 -8.35 -1.08
N GLY A 75 -15.64 -9.53 -1.24
CA GLY A 75 -15.17 -10.34 -0.12
C GLY A 75 -13.77 -9.99 0.42
N ALA A 76 -12.95 -9.23 -0.31
CA ALA A 76 -11.69 -8.71 0.22
C ALA A 76 -11.93 -7.62 1.28
N GLN A 77 -11.16 -7.63 2.36
CA GLN A 77 -11.31 -6.70 3.48
C GLN A 77 -10.05 -5.85 3.61
N PHE A 78 -10.23 -4.52 3.58
CA PHE A 78 -9.12 -3.57 3.57
C PHE A 78 -9.00 -2.90 4.95
N TYR A 79 -7.81 -2.96 5.53
CA TYR A 79 -7.50 -2.41 6.85
C TYR A 79 -6.43 -1.34 6.72
N MET A 80 -6.86 -0.08 6.71
CA MET A 80 -5.99 1.08 6.48
C MET A 80 -5.69 1.80 7.78
N THR A 81 -4.47 2.33 7.89
CA THR A 81 -4.08 3.30 8.91
C THR A 81 -3.26 4.40 8.26
N CYS A 82 -3.53 5.65 8.63
CA CYS A 82 -2.83 6.80 8.08
C CYS A 82 -1.94 7.47 9.12
N PHE A 83 -0.80 7.97 8.68
CA PHE A 83 0.18 8.70 9.49
C PHE A 83 0.57 10.00 8.78
N GLN A 84 1.01 10.98 9.57
CA GLN A 84 1.46 12.28 9.11
C GLN A 84 2.96 12.38 9.36
N ILE A 85 3.74 12.72 8.34
CA ILE A 85 5.19 12.88 8.46
C ILE A 85 5.66 14.15 7.74
N ASN A 86 6.80 14.68 8.16
CA ASN A 86 7.50 15.75 7.45
C ASN A 86 8.90 15.27 7.05
N LEU A 87 9.16 15.21 5.76
CA LEU A 87 10.42 14.76 5.19
C LEU A 87 11.46 15.88 5.17
N THR A 88 12.68 15.53 5.56
CA THR A 88 13.89 16.37 5.51
C THR A 88 14.98 15.64 4.72
N GLY A 89 15.93 16.36 4.12
CA GLY A 89 16.97 15.77 3.28
C GLY A 89 17.34 16.66 2.10
N SER A 90 17.63 16.07 0.94
CA SER A 90 17.96 16.77 -0.31
C SER A 90 17.19 16.28 -1.55
N GLY A 91 16.26 15.33 -1.37
CA GLY A 91 15.45 14.79 -2.46
C GLY A 91 14.58 15.84 -3.15
N THR A 92 14.25 15.58 -4.42
CA THR A 92 13.43 16.46 -5.29
C THR A 92 12.40 15.69 -6.13
N ALA A 93 12.37 14.36 -6.06
CA ALA A 93 11.44 13.52 -6.80
C ALA A 93 9.99 13.78 -6.39
N THR A 94 9.11 13.82 -7.40
CA THR A 94 7.66 14.00 -7.25
C THR A 94 6.94 12.88 -7.97
N PRO A 95 6.82 11.69 -7.36
CA PRO A 95 6.21 10.54 -8.03
C PRO A 95 4.76 10.82 -8.44
N THR A 96 4.38 10.36 -9.62
CA THR A 96 2.99 10.27 -10.02
C THR A 96 2.30 9.17 -9.22
N GLY A 97 0.99 9.30 -9.05
CA GLY A 97 0.23 8.44 -8.16
C GLY A 97 -1.23 8.33 -8.58
N VAL A 98 -1.99 7.67 -7.72
CA VAL A 98 -3.41 7.36 -7.89
C VAL A 98 -4.24 8.08 -6.84
N THR A 99 -5.55 8.14 -7.03
CA THR A 99 -6.49 8.72 -6.06
C THR A 99 -7.25 7.61 -5.32
N PHE A 100 -7.57 7.88 -4.05
CA PHE A 100 -8.51 7.08 -3.27
C PHE A 100 -9.71 7.97 -2.89
N PRO A 101 -10.96 7.52 -3.10
CA PRO A 101 -11.35 6.29 -3.82
C PRO A 101 -11.03 6.34 -5.33
N GLY A 102 -10.90 5.17 -5.97
CA GLY A 102 -10.69 5.05 -7.43
C GLY A 102 -9.51 4.15 -7.86
N ALA A 103 -8.50 4.00 -7.01
CA ALA A 103 -7.32 3.21 -7.34
C ALA A 103 -7.51 1.68 -7.33
N TYR A 104 -8.52 1.17 -6.62
CA TYR A 104 -8.82 -0.27 -6.55
C TYR A 104 -10.10 -0.60 -7.31
N ASN A 105 -10.12 -1.79 -7.91
CA ASN A 105 -11.26 -2.35 -8.62
C ASN A 105 -11.64 -3.70 -8.00
N ALA A 106 -12.93 -3.88 -7.67
CA ALA A 106 -13.43 -5.11 -7.03
C ALA A 106 -13.17 -6.40 -7.83
N SER A 107 -12.84 -6.31 -9.12
CA SER A 107 -12.54 -7.45 -10.00
C SER A 107 -11.06 -7.61 -10.31
N GLU A 108 -10.16 -6.78 -9.76
CA GLU A 108 -8.72 -6.93 -10.02
C GLU A 108 -8.18 -8.23 -9.37
N PRO A 109 -7.21 -8.90 -10.00
CA PRO A 109 -6.80 -10.26 -9.62
C PRO A 109 -6.15 -10.36 -8.23
N GLY A 110 -5.76 -9.24 -7.63
CA GLY A 110 -5.29 -9.19 -6.25
C GLY A 110 -6.38 -8.97 -5.19
N ILE A 111 -7.62 -8.67 -5.62
CA ILE A 111 -8.79 -8.37 -4.77
C ILE A 111 -9.86 -9.45 -4.91
N LEU A 112 -10.17 -9.89 -6.13
CA LEU A 112 -11.05 -11.04 -6.38
C LEU A 112 -10.18 -12.25 -6.69
N ILE A 113 -9.95 -13.09 -5.69
CA ILE A 113 -8.97 -14.18 -5.75
C ILE A 113 -9.38 -15.35 -4.84
N ASN A 114 -9.20 -16.57 -5.33
CA ASN A 114 -9.30 -17.77 -4.50
C ASN A 114 -7.91 -18.15 -3.95
N ILE A 115 -7.67 -17.83 -2.67
CA ILE A 115 -6.40 -18.15 -2.00
C ILE A 115 -6.29 -19.62 -1.54
N TYR A 116 -7.37 -20.39 -1.65
CA TYR A 116 -7.42 -21.79 -1.21
C TYR A 116 -6.97 -22.79 -2.29
N ASP A 117 -6.77 -22.32 -3.53
CA ASP A 117 -6.22 -23.13 -4.63
C ASP A 117 -4.68 -23.13 -4.60
N ASN A 118 -4.05 -23.91 -5.50
CA ASN A 118 -2.60 -23.94 -5.64
C ASN A 118 -2.06 -22.67 -6.35
N LEU A 119 -2.09 -21.55 -5.63
CA LEU A 119 -1.68 -20.24 -6.12
C LEU A 119 -0.17 -20.22 -6.45
N GLN A 120 0.16 -19.90 -7.71
CA GLN A 120 1.54 -19.81 -8.21
C GLN A 120 2.12 -18.40 -8.15
N SER A 121 1.26 -17.38 -8.11
CA SER A 121 1.66 -15.98 -8.04
C SER A 121 0.52 -15.15 -7.47
N TYR A 122 0.85 -13.97 -6.95
CA TYR A 122 -0.11 -12.99 -6.46
C TYR A 122 0.21 -11.64 -7.06
N THR A 123 -0.77 -11.02 -7.71
CA THR A 123 -0.65 -9.66 -8.22
C THR A 123 -1.10 -8.71 -7.12
N ILE A 124 -0.18 -7.95 -6.56
CA ILE A 124 -0.49 -6.99 -5.50
C ILE A 124 -1.32 -5.83 -6.09
N PRO A 125 -2.48 -5.47 -5.50
CA PRO A 125 -3.31 -4.38 -5.98
C PRO A 125 -2.63 -3.00 -6.01
N GLY A 126 -3.13 -2.11 -6.87
CA GLY A 126 -2.71 -0.71 -6.94
C GLY A 126 -1.44 -0.46 -7.78
N PRO A 127 -0.88 0.76 -7.74
CA PRO A 127 0.21 1.17 -8.61
C PRO A 127 1.51 0.42 -8.29
N ALA A 128 2.48 0.46 -9.21
CA ALA A 128 3.82 -0.06 -8.97
C ALA A 128 4.52 0.68 -7.81
N VAL A 129 5.43 -0.01 -7.13
CA VAL A 129 6.31 0.62 -6.13
C VAL A 129 7.19 1.65 -6.83
N PHE A 130 7.23 2.86 -6.28
CA PHE A 130 8.17 3.89 -6.69
C PHE A 130 9.60 3.46 -6.35
N THR A 131 10.43 3.34 -7.38
CA THR A 131 11.85 3.05 -7.27
C THR A 131 12.63 4.34 -7.52
N GLY A 132 12.91 5.07 -6.43
CA GLY A 132 13.83 6.20 -6.42
C GLY A 132 15.28 5.75 -6.39
#